data_AF-A0A8H5PH01-F1
#
_entry.id   AF-A0A8H5PH01-F1
#
_cell.length_a   1.000
_cell.length_b   1.000
_cell.length_c   1.000
_cell.angle_alpha   90.00
_cell.angle_beta   90.00
_cell.angle_gamma   90.00
#
_symmetry.space_group_name_H-M   'P 1'
#
loop_
_entity.id
_entity.type
_entity.pdbx_description
1 polymer ?
#
loop_
_entity_poly.entity_id
_entity_poly.type
_entity_poly.pdbx_seq_one_letter_code
_entity_poly.pdbx_strand_id
1 'polypeptide(L)'
;MTPTSEHPNTQNYEEVKLHMPDHLTSFNEACTAVTKLAVSILRHAKIFAQSGNGSGHRDFLKQQQHYLRGLMDQWSEAYEPMFVEACQNPVGREYLGVLRVRICAWKCEILIATSMSDTEAVFDDFTAQFQRITHLARYVLQKDQEPRDSYGPRLQYGMGLIMALFFTATRCRNYFVRRDAIAILREWPCTNGIWHSLQAAKVAEWIISIEEERCSGLEFVPIECRVKLHSLRVALKKAVIAAECMKPSADGTFEHRKVNLTWP
;
A
#
# COMPACT_ATOMS: atom_id res chain seq x y z
N MET A 1 -6.41 -23.12 45.29
CA MET A 1 -5.67 -23.42 44.04
C MET A 1 -6.14 -22.43 42.99
N THR A 2 -5.40 -21.35 42.85
CA THR A 2 -5.58 -20.29 41.87
C THR A 2 -5.02 -20.76 40.52
N PRO A 3 -5.75 -20.59 39.40
CA PRO A 3 -5.18 -20.87 38.10
C PRO A 3 -4.24 -19.71 37.72
N THR A 4 -2.98 -20.05 37.53
CA THR A 4 -1.93 -19.19 36.99
C THR A 4 -2.33 -18.66 35.62
N SER A 5 -2.50 -17.33 35.55
CA SER A 5 -2.58 -16.56 34.32
C SER A 5 -1.22 -16.61 33.62
N GLU A 6 -1.07 -17.52 32.67
CA GLU A 6 -0.01 -17.43 31.66
C GLU A 6 -0.29 -16.21 30.77
N HIS A 7 0.47 -15.13 31.01
CA HIS A 7 0.56 -14.01 30.08
C HIS A 7 1.35 -14.44 28.83
N PRO A 8 0.78 -14.42 27.61
CA PRO A 8 1.57 -14.64 26.42
C PRO A 8 2.08 -13.30 25.86
N ASN A 9 3.35 -13.33 25.44
CA ASN A 9 4.03 -12.39 24.54
C ASN A 9 4.52 -11.04 25.11
N THR A 10 5.65 -11.10 25.79
CA THR A 10 6.74 -10.12 25.54
C THR A 10 7.16 -10.24 24.07
N GLN A 11 6.54 -9.47 23.18
CA GLN A 11 7.03 -9.31 21.81
C GLN A 11 8.43 -8.71 21.88
N ASN A 12 9.43 -9.52 21.54
CA ASN A 12 10.80 -9.09 21.35
C ASN A 12 10.80 -8.04 20.22
N TYR A 13 10.87 -6.76 20.59
CA TYR A 13 11.04 -5.66 19.64
C TYR A 13 12.48 -5.66 19.16
N GLU A 14 12.86 -6.67 18.37
CA GLU A 14 14.17 -6.66 17.72
C GLU A 14 14.29 -5.39 16.89
N GLU A 15 15.26 -4.56 17.26
CA GLU A 15 15.64 -3.37 16.52
C GLU A 15 16.13 -3.82 15.14
N VAL A 16 15.26 -3.71 14.13
CA VAL A 16 15.58 -4.11 12.76
C VAL A 16 16.61 -3.12 12.21
N LYS A 17 17.89 -3.40 12.44
CA LYS A 17 19.01 -2.67 11.83
C LYS A 17 19.11 -3.07 10.37
N LEU A 18 18.53 -2.25 9.50
CA LEU A 18 18.73 -2.37 8.06
C LEU A 18 19.94 -1.52 7.69
N HIS A 19 20.93 -2.14 7.07
CA HIS A 19 22.01 -1.43 6.42
C HIS A 19 21.56 -0.99 5.03
N MET A 20 21.51 0.32 4.79
CA MET A 20 21.24 0.88 3.47
C MET A 20 22.56 1.21 2.79
N PRO A 21 22.84 0.70 1.58
CA PRO A 21 24.04 1.08 0.85
C PRO A 21 23.93 2.52 0.34
N ASP A 22 25.06 3.24 0.27
CA ASP A 22 25.13 4.62 -0.24
C ASP A 22 24.75 4.69 -1.73
N HIS A 23 24.97 3.61 -2.47
CA HIS A 23 24.66 3.49 -3.89
C HIS A 23 24.05 2.13 -4.20
N LEU A 24 22.94 2.10 -4.95
CA LEU A 24 22.33 0.88 -5.46
C LEU A 24 22.85 0.62 -6.88
N THR A 25 23.59 -0.48 -7.05
CA THR A 25 24.34 -0.76 -8.29
C THR A 25 23.61 -1.69 -9.26
N SER A 26 22.49 -2.28 -8.81
CA SER A 26 21.69 -3.16 -9.66
C SER A 26 20.21 -3.14 -9.29
N PHE A 27 19.37 -3.48 -10.26
CA PHE A 27 17.93 -3.68 -10.06
C PHE A 27 17.63 -4.65 -8.90
N ASN A 28 18.35 -5.78 -8.84
CA ASN A 28 18.11 -6.81 -7.82
C ASN A 28 18.44 -6.31 -6.41
N GLU A 29 19.51 -5.52 -6.28
CA GLU A 29 19.89 -4.89 -5.02
C GLU A 29 18.82 -3.89 -4.55
N ALA A 30 18.41 -2.99 -5.44
CA ALA A 30 17.36 -2.00 -5.16
C ALA A 30 16.03 -2.67 -4.77
N CYS A 31 15.63 -3.68 -5.53
CA CYS A 31 14.44 -4.50 -5.31
C CYS A 31 14.47 -5.21 -3.94
N THR A 32 15.60 -5.81 -3.59
CA THR A 32 15.78 -6.50 -2.31
C THR A 32 15.73 -5.53 -1.14
N ALA A 33 16.43 -4.40 -1.27
CA ALA A 33 16.49 -3.34 -0.26
C ALA A 33 15.09 -2.76 0.04
N VAL A 34 14.34 -2.35 -0.99
CA VAL A 34 12.99 -1.79 -0.79
C VAL A 34 12.01 -2.83 -0.24
N THR A 35 12.18 -4.10 -0.59
CA THR A 35 11.32 -5.18 -0.07
C THR A 35 11.54 -5.37 1.43
N LYS A 36 12.80 -5.36 1.89
CA LYS A 36 13.12 -5.41 3.32
C LYS A 36 12.55 -4.20 4.07
N LEU A 37 12.69 -3.00 3.51
CA LEU A 37 12.08 -1.79 4.08
C LEU A 37 10.56 -1.89 4.14
N ALA A 38 9.92 -2.33 3.06
CA ALA A 38 8.48 -2.50 3.01
C ALA A 38 7.96 -3.43 4.10
N VAL A 39 8.66 -4.55 4.37
CA VAL A 39 8.31 -5.48 5.46
C VAL A 39 8.42 -4.80 6.83
N SER A 40 9.50 -4.05 7.08
CA SER A 40 9.69 -3.32 8.34
C SER A 40 8.64 -2.22 8.54
N ILE A 41 8.33 -1.46 7.49
CA ILE A 41 7.29 -0.42 7.50
C ILE A 41 5.91 -1.02 7.75
N LEU A 42 5.57 -2.13 7.08
CA LEU A 42 4.31 -2.83 7.30
C LEU A 42 4.19 -3.35 8.74
N ARG A 43 5.28 -3.88 9.30
CA ARG A 43 5.32 -4.33 10.70
C ARG A 43 5.08 -3.15 11.65
N HIS A 44 5.79 -2.04 11.46
CA HIS A 44 5.62 -0.83 12.25
C HIS A 44 4.17 -0.32 12.21
N ALA A 45 3.60 -0.15 11.02
CA ALA A 45 2.22 0.33 10.85
C ALA A 45 1.20 -0.62 11.50
N LYS A 46 1.42 -1.94 11.42
CA LYS A 46 0.57 -2.95 12.08
C LYS A 46 0.65 -2.86 13.60
N ILE A 47 1.85 -2.69 14.17
CA ILE A 47 2.01 -2.53 15.62
C ILE A 47 1.28 -1.27 16.07
N PHE A 48 1.50 -0.12 15.41
CA PHE A 48 0.81 1.12 15.77
C PHE A 48 -0.72 0.95 15.76
N ALA A 49 -1.28 0.35 14.70
CA ALA A 49 -2.72 0.12 14.59
C ALA A 49 -3.31 -0.82 15.67
N GLN A 50 -2.48 -1.65 16.31
CA GLN A 50 -2.87 -2.57 17.38
C GLN A 50 -2.57 -2.03 18.79
N SER A 51 -1.81 -0.93 18.88
CA SER A 51 -1.28 -0.43 20.14
C SER A 51 -2.30 0.43 20.88
N GLY A 52 -2.47 0.17 22.17
CA GLY A 52 -3.22 1.06 23.07
C GLY A 52 -2.42 2.33 23.45
N ASN A 53 -3.06 3.25 24.17
CA ASN A 53 -2.52 4.58 24.53
C ASN A 53 -1.36 4.61 25.56
N GLY A 54 -0.56 3.55 25.69
CA GLY A 54 0.59 3.52 26.60
C GLY A 54 1.71 4.48 26.15
N SER A 55 2.13 5.41 27.01
CA SER A 55 3.08 6.48 26.67
C SER A 55 4.45 5.97 26.20
N GLY A 56 5.09 5.07 26.95
CA GLY A 56 6.42 4.55 26.59
C GLY A 56 6.46 3.75 25.29
N HIS A 57 5.34 3.12 24.92
CA HIS A 57 5.21 2.40 23.65
C HIS A 57 5.08 3.36 22.46
N ARG A 58 4.38 4.49 22.66
CA ARG A 58 4.23 5.53 21.64
C ARG A 58 5.56 6.20 21.30
N ASP A 59 6.40 6.47 22.29
CA ASP A 59 7.72 7.08 22.08
C ASP A 59 8.66 6.16 21.30
N PHE A 60 8.67 4.86 21.62
CA PHE A 60 9.42 3.86 20.85
C PHE A 60 8.95 3.79 19.40
N LEU A 61 7.63 3.74 19.16
CA LEU A 61 7.07 3.74 17.81
C LEU A 61 7.44 5.01 17.04
N LYS A 62 7.46 6.17 17.71
CA LYS A 62 7.89 7.42 17.11
C LYS A 62 9.35 7.39 16.68
N GLN A 63 10.24 6.89 17.54
CA GLN A 63 11.65 6.73 17.20
C GLN A 63 11.82 5.74 16.02
N GLN A 64 11.09 4.63 16.03
CA GLN A 64 11.10 3.67 14.93
C GLN A 64 10.58 4.28 13.62
N GLN A 65 9.53 5.10 13.66
CA GLN A 65 9.01 5.81 12.50
C GLN A 65 10.08 6.73 11.90
N HIS A 66 10.72 7.55 12.74
CA HIS A 66 11.79 8.45 12.30
C HIS A 66 12.96 7.69 11.67
N TYR A 67 13.37 6.57 12.27
CA TYR A 67 14.42 5.72 11.72
C TYR A 67 14.05 5.13 10.35
N LEU A 68 12.86 4.55 10.22
CA LEU A 68 12.40 3.95 8.96
C LEU A 68 12.17 5.00 7.86
N ARG A 69 11.75 6.23 8.23
CA ARG A 69 11.72 7.37 7.31
C ARG A 69 13.11 7.66 6.77
N GLY A 70 14.10 7.82 7.66
CA GLY A 70 15.48 8.12 7.24
C GLY A 70 16.06 7.05 6.32
N LEU A 71 15.78 5.77 6.58
CA LEU A 71 16.17 4.69 5.67
C LEU A 71 15.46 4.74 4.31
N MET A 72 14.18 5.14 4.29
CA MET A 72 13.43 5.30 3.05
C MET A 72 14.00 6.46 2.22
N ASP A 73 14.37 7.57 2.87
CA ASP A 73 14.99 8.72 2.23
C ASP A 73 16.36 8.34 1.64
N GLN A 74 17.22 7.67 2.43
CA GLN A 74 18.51 7.12 1.96
C GLN A 74 18.35 6.16 0.78
N TRP A 75 17.36 5.26 0.84
CA TRP A 75 17.07 4.35 -0.27
C TRP A 75 16.68 5.13 -1.53
N SER A 76 15.86 6.17 -1.39
CA SER A 76 15.38 6.98 -2.52
C SER A 76 16.53 7.73 -3.19
N GLU A 77 17.43 8.32 -2.39
CA GLU A 77 18.66 8.97 -2.87
C GLU A 77 19.58 7.98 -3.59
N ALA A 78 19.84 6.80 -2.99
CA ALA A 78 20.69 5.78 -3.59
C ALA A 78 20.10 5.15 -4.87
N TYR A 79 18.77 5.18 -5.02
CA TYR A 79 18.03 4.65 -6.16
C TYR A 79 17.91 5.64 -7.33
N GLU A 80 17.97 6.94 -7.05
CA GLU A 80 17.72 8.01 -8.03
C GLU A 80 18.62 7.92 -9.28
N PRO A 81 19.96 7.72 -9.18
CA PRO A 81 20.81 7.65 -10.36
C PRO A 81 20.40 6.52 -11.32
N MET A 82 20.10 5.33 -10.78
CA MET A 82 19.66 4.19 -11.57
C MET A 82 18.29 4.44 -12.22
N PHE A 83 17.39 5.14 -11.52
CA PHE A 83 16.10 5.52 -12.08
C PHE A 83 16.24 6.50 -13.25
N VAL A 84 17.09 7.52 -13.10
CA VAL A 84 17.36 8.53 -14.14
C VAL A 84 18.01 7.87 -15.36
N GLU A 85 19.00 7.01 -15.15
CA GLU A 85 19.66 6.25 -16.23
C GLU A 85 18.65 5.40 -17.01
N ALA A 86 17.80 4.66 -16.31
CA ALA A 86 16.75 3.86 -16.96
C ALA A 86 15.75 4.72 -17.75
N CYS A 87 15.48 5.96 -17.32
CA CYS A 87 14.62 6.89 -18.05
C CYS A 87 15.26 7.42 -19.34
N GLN A 88 16.59 7.40 -19.47
CA GLN A 88 17.28 7.79 -20.71
C GLN A 88 17.09 6.76 -21.83
N ASN A 89 16.83 5.50 -21.47
CA ASN A 89 16.56 4.42 -22.41
C ASN A 89 15.29 3.65 -21.99
N PRO A 90 14.08 4.22 -22.21
CA PRO A 90 12.82 3.72 -21.66
C PRO A 90 12.28 2.49 -22.42
N VAL A 91 13.14 1.49 -22.66
CA VAL A 91 12.88 0.33 -23.50
C VAL A 91 13.17 -0.96 -22.73
N GLY A 92 12.31 -1.95 -22.92
CA GLY A 92 12.56 -3.31 -22.44
C GLY A 92 12.16 -3.58 -20.99
N ARG A 93 12.46 -4.80 -20.54
CA ARG A 93 11.98 -5.32 -19.24
C ARG A 93 12.66 -4.68 -18.04
N GLU A 94 13.90 -4.25 -18.18
CA GLU A 94 14.67 -3.62 -17.12
C GLU A 94 14.05 -2.28 -16.71
N TYR A 95 13.72 -1.43 -17.69
CA TYR A 95 12.99 -0.18 -17.45
C TYR A 95 11.67 -0.41 -16.71
N LEU A 96 10.86 -1.39 -17.14
CA LEU A 96 9.61 -1.73 -16.44
C LEU A 96 9.84 -2.23 -15.01
N GLY A 97 10.94 -2.96 -14.78
CA GLY A 97 11.36 -3.36 -13.44
C GLY A 97 11.64 -2.14 -12.56
N VAL A 98 12.44 -1.20 -13.04
CA VAL A 98 12.75 0.06 -12.37
C VAL A 98 11.46 0.81 -12.03
N LEU A 99 10.54 1.01 -12.97
CA LEU A 99 9.26 1.67 -12.67
C LEU A 99 8.47 0.97 -11.55
N ARG A 100 8.41 -0.37 -11.55
CA ARG A 100 7.73 -1.14 -10.50
C ARG A 100 8.37 -0.94 -9.12
N VAL A 101 9.70 -0.87 -9.05
CA VAL A 101 10.44 -0.59 -7.82
C VAL A 101 10.13 0.82 -7.31
N ARG A 102 10.14 1.84 -8.20
CA ARG A 102 9.76 3.21 -7.83
C ARG A 102 8.33 3.30 -7.28
N ILE A 103 7.37 2.62 -7.91
CA ILE A 103 5.98 2.59 -7.42
C ILE A 103 5.90 1.97 -6.02
N CYS A 104 6.63 0.87 -5.78
CA CYS A 104 6.67 0.24 -4.46
C CYS A 104 7.25 1.19 -3.40
N ALA A 105 8.32 1.91 -3.75
CA ALA A 105 8.97 2.89 -2.88
C ALA A 105 8.04 4.03 -2.49
N TRP A 106 7.38 4.70 -3.45
CA TRP A 106 6.41 5.77 -3.15
C TRP A 106 5.28 5.29 -2.24
N LYS A 107 4.74 4.09 -2.47
CA LYS A 107 3.75 3.51 -1.56
C LYS A 107 4.31 3.35 -0.14
N CYS A 108 5.56 2.91 0.01
CA CYS A 108 6.21 2.77 1.32
C CYS A 108 6.49 4.13 1.98
N GLU A 109 6.93 5.14 1.22
CA GLU A 109 7.11 6.52 1.68
C GLU A 109 5.83 7.09 2.29
N ILE A 110 4.70 6.95 1.59
CA ILE A 110 3.39 7.38 2.09
C ILE A 110 3.02 6.59 3.33
N LEU A 111 3.15 5.26 3.30
CA LEU A 111 2.75 4.40 4.41
C LEU A 111 3.51 4.73 5.70
N ILE A 112 4.83 4.92 5.64
CA ILE A 112 5.61 5.29 6.83
C ILE A 112 5.34 6.74 7.27
N ALA A 113 4.78 7.61 6.39
CA ALA A 113 4.59 9.04 6.71
C ALA A 113 3.35 9.24 7.53
N THR A 114 2.38 8.42 7.19
CA THR A 114 1.05 8.40 7.72
C THR A 114 0.89 7.39 8.86
N SER A 115 1.93 6.57 9.15
CA SER A 115 1.82 5.42 10.06
C SER A 115 1.46 5.75 11.50
N MET A 116 1.68 6.99 11.94
CA MET A 116 1.35 7.47 13.29
C MET A 116 0.19 8.46 13.34
N SER A 117 -0.54 8.62 12.23
CA SER A 117 -1.74 9.44 12.20
C SER A 117 -2.97 8.64 12.62
N ASP A 118 -3.80 9.27 13.44
CA ASP A 118 -5.11 8.74 13.82
C ASP A 118 -6.23 9.16 12.84
N THR A 119 -5.90 9.99 11.85
CA THR A 119 -6.85 10.53 10.87
C THR A 119 -6.51 10.12 9.44
N GLU A 120 -7.53 9.89 8.62
CA GLU A 120 -7.35 9.60 7.19
C GLU A 120 -7.00 10.87 6.37
N ALA A 121 -7.19 12.08 6.93
CA ALA A 121 -6.84 13.34 6.26
C ALA A 121 -5.34 13.47 5.97
N VAL A 122 -4.49 12.78 6.74
CA VAL A 122 -3.02 12.77 6.54
C VAL A 122 -2.60 12.31 5.13
N PHE A 123 -3.45 11.56 4.43
CA PHE A 123 -3.16 11.08 3.07
C PHE A 123 -3.32 12.18 2.01
N ASP A 124 -3.99 13.29 2.34
CA ASP A 124 -4.35 14.34 1.38
C ASP A 124 -3.09 15.05 0.84
N ASP A 125 -2.05 15.16 1.68
CA ASP A 125 -0.72 15.69 1.34
C ASP A 125 0.01 14.88 0.25
N PHE A 126 -0.46 13.67 -0.05
CA PHE A 126 0.18 12.73 -0.96
C PHE A 126 -0.58 12.54 -2.29
N THR A 127 -1.57 13.38 -2.59
CA THR A 127 -2.36 13.29 -3.84
C THR A 127 -1.47 13.24 -5.10
N ALA A 128 -0.44 14.10 -5.17
CA ALA A 128 0.49 14.11 -6.30
C ALA A 128 1.28 12.79 -6.42
N GLN A 129 1.68 12.18 -5.29
CA GLN A 129 2.37 10.89 -5.31
C GLN A 129 1.42 9.76 -5.75
N PHE A 130 0.16 9.77 -5.32
CA PHE A 130 -0.86 8.82 -5.79
C PHE A 130 -1.11 8.92 -7.31
N GLN A 131 -1.12 10.14 -7.85
CA GLN A 131 -1.19 10.38 -9.30
C GLN A 131 0.02 9.79 -10.04
N ARG A 132 1.23 9.97 -9.51
CA ARG A 132 2.45 9.37 -10.10
C ARG A 132 2.42 7.84 -10.06
N ILE A 133 1.94 7.25 -8.96
CA ILE A 133 1.77 5.80 -8.83
C ILE A 133 0.84 5.27 -9.92
N THR A 134 -0.34 5.88 -10.08
CA THR A 134 -1.34 5.44 -11.08
C THR A 134 -0.85 5.66 -12.51
N HIS A 135 -0.19 6.79 -12.78
CA HIS A 135 0.41 7.07 -14.08
C HIS A 135 1.45 6.01 -14.50
N LEU A 136 2.45 5.75 -13.64
CA LEU A 136 3.46 4.73 -13.96
C LEU A 136 2.87 3.33 -14.01
N ALA A 137 1.91 3.00 -13.15
CA ALA A 137 1.24 1.71 -13.16
C ALA A 137 0.48 1.48 -14.48
N ARG A 138 -0.20 2.51 -15.01
CA ARG A 138 -0.88 2.45 -16.31
C ARG A 138 0.10 2.19 -17.44
N TYR A 139 1.23 2.89 -17.44
CA TYR A 139 2.29 2.68 -18.43
C TYR A 139 2.86 1.26 -18.37
N VAL A 140 3.17 0.77 -17.16
CA VAL A 140 3.65 -0.60 -16.95
C VAL A 140 2.64 -1.63 -17.45
N LEU A 141 1.34 -1.43 -17.21
CA LEU A 141 0.28 -2.30 -17.72
C LEU A 141 0.26 -2.34 -19.26
N GLN A 142 0.22 -1.18 -19.90
CA GLN A 142 0.16 -1.08 -21.37
C GLN A 142 1.33 -1.81 -22.03
N LYS A 143 2.56 -1.58 -21.54
CA LYS A 143 3.76 -2.25 -22.03
C LYS A 143 3.81 -3.74 -21.75
N ASP A 144 3.10 -4.21 -20.74
CA ASP A 144 3.03 -5.62 -20.44
C ASP A 144 2.03 -6.37 -21.35
N GLN A 145 0.99 -5.67 -21.81
CA GLN A 145 -0.02 -6.18 -22.75
C GLN A 145 0.42 -6.15 -24.22
N GLU A 146 1.47 -5.42 -24.58
CA GLU A 146 2.01 -5.40 -25.95
C GLU A 146 2.40 -6.83 -26.41
N PRO A 147 2.01 -7.25 -27.64
CA PRO A 147 2.41 -8.54 -28.20
C PRO A 147 3.94 -8.64 -28.24
N ARG A 148 4.50 -9.74 -27.73
CA ARG A 148 5.95 -9.98 -27.76
C ARG A 148 6.27 -11.02 -28.82
N ASP A 149 7.24 -10.71 -29.68
CA ASP A 149 7.79 -11.65 -30.68
C ASP A 149 8.56 -12.82 -30.05
N SER A 150 8.82 -12.79 -28.73
CA SER A 150 9.61 -13.77 -28.01
C SER A 150 8.84 -14.44 -26.86
N TYR A 151 8.87 -15.78 -26.84
CA TYR A 151 8.32 -16.69 -25.82
C TYR A 151 9.05 -16.64 -24.47
N GLY A 152 9.52 -15.46 -24.04
CA GLY A 152 10.13 -15.30 -22.72
C GLY A 152 9.07 -15.35 -21.62
N PRO A 153 9.38 -15.88 -20.42
CA PRO A 153 8.44 -15.86 -19.30
C PRO A 153 8.05 -14.41 -18.99
N ARG A 154 6.73 -14.16 -18.89
CA ARG A 154 6.20 -12.91 -18.32
C ARG A 154 6.84 -12.76 -16.95
N LEU A 155 7.54 -11.64 -16.72
CA LEU A 155 8.20 -11.36 -15.45
C LEU A 155 7.12 -11.47 -14.37
N GLN A 156 7.17 -12.53 -13.56
CA GLN A 156 6.16 -12.81 -12.54
C GLN A 156 5.95 -11.53 -11.72
N TYR A 157 4.70 -11.07 -11.71
CA TYR A 157 4.30 -9.72 -11.28
C TYR A 157 4.52 -9.52 -9.79
N GLY A 158 5.76 -9.20 -9.42
CA GLY A 158 6.28 -9.50 -8.09
C GLY A 158 6.63 -8.34 -7.18
N MET A 159 6.33 -7.07 -7.51
CA MET A 159 6.79 -5.92 -6.70
C MET A 159 5.67 -5.11 -6.05
N GLY A 160 4.57 -5.77 -5.69
CA GLY A 160 3.51 -5.14 -4.93
C GLY A 160 2.72 -4.06 -5.68
N LEU A 161 2.68 -4.12 -7.02
CA LEU A 161 1.87 -3.18 -7.81
C LEU A 161 0.39 -3.28 -7.45
N ILE A 162 -0.13 -4.50 -7.23
CA ILE A 162 -1.49 -4.72 -6.72
C ILE A 162 -1.68 -3.99 -5.37
N MET A 163 -0.72 -4.11 -4.45
CA MET A 163 -0.77 -3.45 -3.15
C MET A 163 -0.72 -1.92 -3.28
N ALA A 164 0.12 -1.38 -4.16
CA ALA A 164 0.24 0.06 -4.39
C ALA A 164 -1.04 0.66 -4.99
N LEU A 165 -1.64 -0.03 -5.97
CA LEU A 165 -2.90 0.37 -6.57
C LEU A 165 -4.07 0.26 -5.60
N PHE A 166 -4.17 -0.85 -4.84
CA PHE A 166 -5.17 -1.00 -3.79
C PHE A 166 -5.05 0.09 -2.73
N PHE A 167 -3.81 0.37 -2.28
CA PHE A 167 -3.52 1.44 -1.35
C PHE A 167 -3.92 2.81 -1.91
N THR A 168 -3.61 3.07 -3.18
CA THR A 168 -4.02 4.31 -3.87
C THR A 168 -5.54 4.45 -3.93
N ALA A 169 -6.25 3.39 -4.34
CA ALA A 169 -7.70 3.36 -4.46
C ALA A 169 -8.45 3.57 -3.14
N THR A 170 -7.82 3.21 -2.01
CA THR A 170 -8.45 3.23 -0.68
C THR A 170 -7.97 4.38 0.20
N ARG A 171 -6.79 4.96 -0.07
CA ARG A 171 -6.20 6.04 0.74
C ARG A 171 -6.23 7.41 0.09
N CYS A 172 -6.17 7.52 -1.22
CA CYS A 172 -6.35 8.79 -1.90
C CYS A 172 -7.83 9.19 -1.78
N ARG A 173 -8.15 10.48 -1.60
CA ARG A 173 -9.54 10.95 -1.61
C ARG A 173 -9.97 11.55 -2.96
N ASN A 174 -9.04 11.73 -3.91
CA ASN A 174 -9.36 12.27 -5.24
C ASN A 174 -10.13 11.23 -6.08
N TYR A 175 -11.32 11.61 -6.52
CA TYR A 175 -12.29 10.79 -7.24
C TYR A 175 -11.68 10.06 -8.45
N PHE A 176 -10.91 10.78 -9.27
CA PHE A 176 -10.36 10.26 -10.52
C PHE A 176 -9.22 9.27 -10.26
N VAL A 177 -8.27 9.65 -9.40
CA VAL A 177 -7.10 8.83 -9.07
C VAL A 177 -7.51 7.46 -8.51
N ARG A 178 -8.53 7.44 -7.66
CA ARG A 178 -9.02 6.19 -7.05
C ARG A 178 -9.64 5.25 -8.08
N ARG A 179 -10.45 5.79 -8.99
CA ARG A 179 -11.09 5.03 -10.07
C ARG A 179 -10.08 4.53 -11.08
N ASP A 180 -9.08 5.35 -11.41
CA ASP A 180 -7.97 4.94 -12.26
C ASP A 180 -7.21 3.76 -11.66
N ALA A 181 -6.91 3.80 -10.37
CA ALA A 181 -6.27 2.68 -9.69
C ALA A 181 -7.10 1.39 -9.76
N ILE A 182 -8.43 1.48 -9.57
CA ILE A 182 -9.34 0.33 -9.70
C ILE A 182 -9.39 -0.17 -11.15
N ALA A 183 -9.46 0.72 -12.13
CA ALA A 183 -9.49 0.36 -13.54
C ALA A 183 -8.23 -0.44 -13.93
N ILE A 184 -7.04 0.02 -13.50
CA ILE A 184 -5.77 -0.71 -13.71
C ILE A 184 -5.83 -2.11 -13.08
N LEU A 185 -6.34 -2.24 -11.85
CA LEU A 185 -6.49 -3.54 -11.19
C LEU A 185 -7.44 -4.48 -11.94
N ARG A 186 -8.48 -3.96 -12.61
CA ARG A 186 -9.43 -4.77 -13.38
C ARG A 186 -8.89 -5.20 -14.74
N GLU A 187 -8.22 -4.27 -15.42
CA GLU A 187 -7.62 -4.48 -16.75
C GLU A 187 -6.39 -5.39 -16.70
N TRP A 188 -5.87 -5.67 -15.49
CA TRP A 188 -4.68 -6.48 -15.29
C TRP A 188 -4.90 -7.67 -14.35
N PRO A 189 -5.61 -8.73 -14.79
CA PRO A 189 -5.77 -9.95 -14.00
C PRO A 189 -4.43 -10.64 -13.72
N CYS A 190 -3.88 -10.37 -12.55
CA CYS A 190 -2.67 -11.00 -12.03
C CYS A 190 -2.76 -11.34 -10.53
N THR A 191 -1.85 -12.21 -10.10
CA THR A 191 -1.69 -12.67 -8.71
C THR A 191 -0.26 -12.45 -8.23
N ASN A 192 -0.10 -11.98 -7.00
CA ASN A 192 1.18 -11.84 -6.30
C ASN A 192 1.03 -12.30 -4.84
N GLY A 193 1.50 -13.51 -4.55
CA GLY A 193 1.29 -14.14 -3.24
C GLY A 193 -0.20 -14.25 -2.91
N ILE A 194 -0.61 -13.67 -1.78
CA ILE A 194 -2.02 -13.64 -1.36
C ILE A 194 -2.87 -12.59 -2.10
N TRP A 195 -2.26 -11.72 -2.88
CA TRP A 195 -2.96 -10.64 -3.57
C TRP A 195 -3.42 -11.08 -4.96
N HIS A 196 -4.70 -10.92 -5.22
CA HIS A 196 -5.27 -11.04 -6.56
C HIS A 196 -5.84 -9.68 -6.98
N SER A 197 -5.41 -9.18 -8.13
CA SER A 197 -5.81 -7.89 -8.71
C SER A 197 -7.33 -7.67 -8.73
N LEU A 198 -8.09 -8.62 -9.28
CA LEU A 198 -9.56 -8.54 -9.33
C LEU A 198 -10.22 -8.55 -7.95
N GLN A 199 -9.67 -9.30 -6.99
CA GLN A 199 -10.18 -9.33 -5.62
C GLN A 199 -9.92 -7.98 -4.93
N ALA A 200 -8.72 -7.43 -5.11
CA ALA A 200 -8.35 -6.10 -4.61
C ALA A 200 -9.25 -5.01 -5.21
N ALA A 201 -9.52 -5.06 -6.53
CA ALA A 201 -10.45 -4.16 -7.19
C ALA A 201 -11.85 -4.24 -6.56
N LYS A 202 -12.38 -5.44 -6.32
CA LYS A 202 -13.70 -5.64 -5.71
C LYS A 202 -13.82 -5.02 -4.32
N VAL A 203 -12.80 -5.24 -3.48
CA VAL A 203 -12.78 -4.65 -2.13
C VAL A 203 -12.67 -3.12 -2.21
N ALA A 204 -11.84 -2.58 -3.10
CA ALA A 204 -11.70 -1.14 -3.29
C ALA A 204 -12.98 -0.49 -3.83
N GLU A 205 -13.67 -1.13 -4.79
CA GLU A 205 -14.99 -0.71 -5.29
C GLU A 205 -16.00 -0.61 -4.14
N TRP A 206 -16.04 -1.62 -3.27
CA TRP A 206 -16.92 -1.62 -2.11
C TRP A 206 -16.59 -0.49 -1.13
N ILE A 207 -15.32 -0.25 -0.81
CA ILE A 207 -14.90 0.85 0.06
C ILE A 207 -15.33 2.20 -0.53
N ILE A 208 -15.06 2.44 -1.81
CA ILE A 208 -15.49 3.68 -2.49
C ILE A 208 -17.01 3.82 -2.46
N SER A 209 -17.74 2.72 -2.69
CA SER A 209 -19.21 2.75 -2.65
C SER A 209 -19.74 3.21 -1.29
N ILE A 210 -19.07 2.85 -0.19
CA ILE A 210 -19.41 3.29 1.17
C ILE A 210 -19.06 4.77 1.38
N GLU A 211 -17.87 5.19 0.95
CA GLU A 211 -17.39 6.55 1.18
C GLU A 211 -18.15 7.58 0.33
N GLU A 212 -18.66 7.19 -0.83
CA GLU A 212 -19.33 8.10 -1.76
C GLU A 212 -20.87 8.10 -1.66
N GLU A 213 -21.48 7.30 -0.77
CA GLU A 213 -22.95 7.16 -0.63
C GLU A 213 -23.70 8.49 -0.53
N ARG A 214 -23.09 9.50 0.11
CA ARG A 214 -23.70 10.81 0.38
C ARG A 214 -22.97 11.97 -0.29
N CYS A 215 -21.94 11.66 -1.08
CA CYS A 215 -21.00 12.65 -1.62
C CYS A 215 -20.65 12.39 -3.10
N SER A 216 -21.56 11.75 -3.83
CA SER A 216 -21.41 11.47 -5.25
C SER A 216 -21.22 12.76 -6.06
N GLY A 217 -20.22 12.79 -6.94
CA GLY A 217 -19.97 13.89 -7.87
C GLY A 217 -19.00 14.96 -7.36
N LEU A 218 -18.45 14.81 -6.14
CA LEU A 218 -17.35 15.65 -5.67
C LEU A 218 -16.01 15.17 -6.21
N GLU A 219 -15.10 16.10 -6.50
CA GLU A 219 -13.72 15.75 -6.89
C GLU A 219 -12.94 15.09 -5.76
N PHE A 220 -13.22 15.46 -4.51
CA PHE A 220 -12.60 14.88 -3.33
C PHE A 220 -13.65 14.37 -2.36
N VAL A 221 -13.46 13.14 -1.88
CA VAL A 221 -14.31 12.54 -0.85
C VAL A 221 -14.11 13.28 0.48
N PRO A 222 -15.17 13.81 1.12
CA PRO A 222 -15.07 14.49 2.41
C PRO A 222 -14.55 13.57 3.53
N ILE A 223 -13.80 14.13 4.48
CA ILE A 223 -13.09 13.38 5.52
C ILE A 223 -14.06 12.57 6.39
N GLU A 224 -15.21 13.15 6.72
CA GLU A 224 -16.29 12.57 7.50
C GLU A 224 -16.94 11.34 6.83
N CYS A 225 -16.79 11.20 5.51
CA CYS A 225 -17.30 10.07 4.77
C CYS A 225 -16.29 8.92 4.66
N ARG A 226 -15.02 9.15 5.02
CA ARG A 226 -13.94 8.17 4.84
C ARG A 226 -14.02 7.04 5.85
N VAL A 227 -13.87 5.82 5.36
CA VAL A 227 -13.77 4.61 6.17
C VAL A 227 -12.47 4.63 6.96
N LYS A 228 -12.51 4.17 8.22
CA LYS A 228 -11.29 3.91 8.99
C LYS A 228 -10.60 2.68 8.44
N LEU A 229 -9.65 2.82 7.52
CA LEU A 229 -9.15 1.64 6.80
C LEU A 229 -8.39 0.65 7.70
N HIS A 230 -7.84 1.08 8.84
CA HIS A 230 -7.24 0.16 9.82
C HIS A 230 -8.27 -0.85 10.40
N SER A 231 -9.56 -0.54 10.32
CA SER A 231 -10.64 -1.46 10.71
C SER A 231 -11.02 -2.45 9.61
N LEU A 232 -10.51 -2.28 8.39
CA LEU A 232 -10.80 -3.17 7.27
C LEU A 232 -10.28 -4.57 7.59
N ARG A 233 -11.19 -5.55 7.55
CA ARG A 233 -10.85 -6.97 7.56
C ARG A 233 -11.38 -7.61 6.30
N VAL A 234 -10.52 -8.40 5.65
CA VAL A 234 -10.83 -9.12 4.43
C VAL A 234 -10.46 -10.58 4.64
N ALA A 235 -11.41 -11.48 4.39
CA ALA A 235 -11.21 -12.91 4.46
C ALA A 235 -11.75 -13.56 3.19
N LEU A 236 -10.91 -14.35 2.52
CA LEU A 236 -11.34 -15.19 1.41
C LEU A 236 -11.86 -16.53 1.96
N LYS A 237 -13.13 -16.83 1.72
CA LYS A 237 -13.75 -18.11 2.09
C LYS A 237 -14.32 -18.75 0.83
N LYS A 238 -13.66 -19.80 0.34
CA LYS A 238 -13.95 -20.41 -0.97
C LYS A 238 -13.85 -19.35 -2.08
N ALA A 239 -14.95 -19.07 -2.80
CA ALA A 239 -15.04 -18.08 -3.88
C ALA A 239 -15.65 -16.74 -3.45
N VAL A 240 -15.82 -16.51 -2.14
CA VAL A 240 -16.44 -15.29 -1.59
C VAL A 240 -15.42 -14.49 -0.79
N ILE A 241 -15.34 -13.20 -1.07
CA ILE A 241 -14.57 -12.24 -0.30
C ILE A 241 -15.50 -11.65 0.77
N ALA A 242 -15.31 -12.05 2.03
CA ALA A 242 -15.97 -11.40 3.15
C ALA A 242 -15.15 -10.18 3.56
N ALA A 243 -15.74 -8.99 3.50
CA ALA A 243 -15.10 -7.74 3.89
C ALA A 243 -15.94 -6.99 4.94
N GLU A 244 -15.28 -6.39 5.92
CA GLU A 244 -15.91 -5.57 6.94
C GLU A 244 -15.02 -4.38 7.33
N CYS A 245 -15.62 -3.26 7.72
CA CYS A 245 -14.93 -2.06 8.17
C CYS A 245 -15.85 -1.17 9.02
N MET A 246 -15.28 -0.13 9.63
CA MET A 246 -15.98 0.91 10.39
C MET A 246 -15.99 2.23 9.62
N LYS A 247 -17.15 2.87 9.51
CA LYS A 247 -17.33 4.22 8.94
C LYS A 247 -17.73 5.21 10.05
N PRO A 248 -17.17 6.43 10.10
CA PRO A 248 -17.69 7.49 10.95
C PRO A 248 -19.15 7.79 10.62
N SER A 249 -19.98 7.95 11.64
CA SER A 249 -21.37 8.40 11.54
C SER A 249 -21.50 9.88 11.91
N ALA A 250 -22.58 10.51 11.48
CA ALA A 250 -22.85 11.94 11.72
C ALA A 250 -23.01 12.29 13.21
N ASP A 251 -23.34 11.31 14.05
CA ASP A 251 -23.46 11.43 15.51
C ASP A 251 -22.12 11.21 16.24
N GLY A 252 -21.01 11.06 15.50
CA GLY A 252 -19.68 10.79 16.06
C GLY A 252 -19.45 9.34 16.48
N THR A 253 -20.43 8.45 16.27
CA THR A 253 -20.27 7.00 16.48
C THR A 253 -19.64 6.33 15.26
N PHE A 254 -19.35 5.02 15.36
CA PHE A 254 -18.85 4.23 14.24
C PHE A 254 -19.89 3.22 13.78
N GLU A 255 -20.23 3.26 12.50
CA GLU A 255 -21.11 2.28 11.86
C GLU A 255 -20.28 1.10 11.34
N HIS A 256 -20.67 -0.12 11.72
CA HIS A 256 -20.07 -1.35 11.19
C HIS A 256 -20.68 -1.69 9.83
N ARG A 257 -19.84 -1.79 8.80
CA ARG A 257 -20.22 -2.16 7.42
C ARG A 257 -19.64 -3.53 7.11
N LYS A 258 -20.43 -4.40 6.49
CA LYS A 258 -19.99 -5.76 6.08
C LYS A 258 -20.58 -6.14 4.73
N VAL A 259 -19.85 -6.93 3.96
CA VAL A 259 -20.27 -7.41 2.64
C VAL A 259 -19.67 -8.79 2.33
N ASN A 260 -20.37 -9.56 1.50
CA ASN A 260 -19.84 -10.74 0.83
C ASN A 260 -19.79 -10.45 -0.68
N LEU A 261 -18.58 -10.33 -1.23
CA LEU A 261 -18.36 -10.02 -2.63
C LEU A 261 -18.03 -11.31 -3.40
N THR A 262 -18.68 -11.49 -4.54
CA THR A 262 -18.26 -12.45 -5.55
C THR A 262 -17.23 -11.81 -6.48
N TRP A 263 -16.34 -12.62 -7.02
CA TRP A 263 -15.37 -12.19 -8.03
C TRP A 263 -15.35 -13.19 -9.19
N PRO A 264 -15.01 -12.76 -10.42
CA PRO A 264 -15.07 -13.58 -11.63
C PRO A 264 -14.12 -14.78 -11.61
#